data_AF-A0A9D2T317-F1
#
_entry.id   AF-A0A9D2T317-F1
#
_cell.length_a   1.000
_cell.length_b   1.000
_cell.length_c   1.000
_cell.angle_alpha   90.00
_cell.angle_beta   90.00
_cell.angle_gamma   90.00
#
_symmetry.space_group_name_H-M   'P 1'
#
loop_
_entity.id
_entity.type
_entity.pdbx_description
1 polymer ?
#
loop_
_entity_poly.entity_id
_entity_poly.type
_entity_poly.pdbx_seq_one_letter_code
_entity_poly.pdbx_strand_id
1 'polypeptide(L)' 'MEIIALRDRPDLAGQLLAFIRADMAAFGVAPLYLITDHTSFYERYGWQFVCMAGTEEGPIRLYMHP' A
#
# COMPACT_ATOMS: atom_id res chain seq x y z
N MET A 1 1.90 -14.17 1.29
CA MET A 1 2.66 -13.20 2.11
C MET A 1 1.73 -12.04 2.36
N GLU A 2 0.88 -12.19 3.37
CA GLU A 2 -0.15 -11.21 3.71
C GLU A 2 0.48 -9.98 4.34
N ILE A 3 0.23 -8.84 3.71
CA ILE A 3 0.64 -7.49 4.12
C ILE A 3 0.12 -7.13 5.54
N ILE A 4 -0.82 -7.92 6.08
CA ILE A 4 -1.41 -7.79 7.42
C ILE A 4 -0.34 -7.85 8.55
N ALA A 5 0.80 -8.50 8.32
CA ALA A 5 1.90 -8.55 9.29
C ALA A 5 2.66 -7.21 9.49
N LEU A 6 2.40 -6.20 8.65
CA LEU A 6 3.04 -4.89 8.75
C LEU A 6 2.53 -4.03 9.92
N ARG A 7 1.42 -4.43 10.57
CA ARG A 7 0.81 -3.70 11.69
C ARG A 7 1.74 -3.59 12.90
N ASP A 8 2.45 -4.66 13.23
CA ASP A 8 3.21 -4.74 14.48
C ASP A 8 4.63 -4.15 14.36
N ARG A 9 5.10 -3.80 13.15
CA ARG A 9 6.42 -3.19 12.90
C ARG A 9 6.37 -2.06 11.86
N PRO A 10 5.98 -0.83 12.24
CA PRO A 10 5.89 0.30 11.33
C PRO A 10 7.23 0.63 10.63
N ASP A 11 8.36 0.45 11.32
CA ASP A 11 9.69 0.65 10.73
C ASP A 11 9.99 -0.31 9.57
N LEU A 12 9.53 -1.56 9.67
CA LEU A 12 9.72 -2.57 8.63
C LEU A 12 8.79 -2.31 7.45
N ALA A 13 7.57 -1.87 7.72
CA ALA A 13 6.60 -1.52 6.70
C ALA A 13 7.07 -0.33 5.84
N GLY A 14 7.61 0.72 6.46
CA GLY A 14 8.17 1.86 5.74
C GLY A 14 9.33 1.44 4.83
N GLN A 15 10.23 0.59 5.34
CA GLN A 15 11.35 0.05 4.55
C GLN A 15 10.87 -0.82 3.38
N LEU A 16 9.86 -1.68 3.60
CA LEU A 16 9.31 -2.52 2.55
C LEU A 16 8.61 -1.69 1.47
N LEU A 17 7.83 -0.68 1.84
CA LEU A 17 7.19 0.23 0.88
C LEU A 17 8.23 1.03 0.08
N ALA A 18 9.28 1.50 0.74
CA ALA A 18 10.38 2.18 0.06
C ALA A 18 11.12 1.25 -0.92
N PHE A 19 11.35 0.00 -0.52
CA PHE A 19 11.97 -1.02 -1.37
C PHE A 19 11.12 -1.31 -2.61
N ILE A 20 9.82 -1.61 -2.43
CA ILE A 20 8.90 -1.88 -3.56
C ILE A 20 8.84 -0.68 -4.50
N ARG A 21 8.80 0.55 -3.96
CA ARG A 21 8.82 1.76 -4.80
C ARG A 21 10.10 1.86 -5.63
N ALA A 22 11.26 1.64 -5.02
CA ALA A 22 12.54 1.73 -5.72
C ALA A 22 12.69 0.63 -6.79
N ASP A 23 12.27 -0.59 -6.47
CA ASP A 23 12.29 -1.73 -7.38
C ASP A 23 11.36 -1.50 -8.57
N MET A 24 10.11 -1.12 -8.33
CA MET A 24 9.13 -0.85 -9.40
C MET A 24 9.51 0.35 -10.27
N ALA A 25 10.11 1.39 -9.68
CA ALA A 25 10.69 2.50 -10.44
C ALA A 25 11.83 2.04 -11.36
N ALA A 26 12.69 1.13 -10.89
CA ALA A 26 13.74 0.53 -11.71
C ALA A 26 13.19 -0.31 -12.87
N PHE A 27 12.02 -0.93 -12.69
CA PHE A 27 11.28 -1.65 -13.74
C PHE A 27 10.42 -0.75 -14.64
N GLY A 28 10.33 0.57 -14.35
CA GLY A 28 9.47 1.50 -15.09
C GLY A 28 7.97 1.23 -14.90
N VAL A 29 7.59 0.54 -13.82
CA VAL A 29 6.21 0.18 -13.49
C VAL A 29 5.64 1.24 -12.55
N ALA A 30 4.83 2.14 -13.10
CA ALA A 30 4.07 3.14 -12.38
C ALA A 30 2.73 3.40 -13.08
N PRO A 31 1.63 3.69 -12.35
CA PRO A 31 1.55 3.82 -10.89
C PRO A 31 1.31 2.49 -10.16
N LEU A 32 1.67 2.42 -8.88
CA LEU A 32 1.43 1.25 -8.01
C LEU A 32 0.10 1.35 -7.30
N TYR A 33 -0.63 0.24 -7.26
CA TYR A 33 -1.91 0.13 -6.55
C TYR A 33 -1.81 -0.85 -5.39
N LEU A 34 -2.40 -0.46 -4.27
CA LEU A 34 -2.45 -1.27 -3.04
C LEU A 34 -3.88 -1.31 -2.50
N ILE A 35 -4.35 -2.50 -2.14
CA ILE A 35 -5.63 -2.70 -1.48
C ILE A 35 -5.40 -3.08 -0.01
N THR A 36 -6.13 -2.47 0.92
CA THR A 36 -6.02 -2.72 2.36
C THR A 36 -7.31 -2.34 3.09
N ASP A 37 -7.63 -2.99 4.20
CA ASP A 37 -8.70 -2.59 5.12
C ASP A 37 -8.26 -1.44 6.06
N HIS A 38 -6.96 -1.14 6.13
CA HIS A 38 -6.40 -0.22 7.11
C HIS A 38 -6.57 1.26 6.75
N THR A 39 -6.84 2.07 7.78
CA THR A 39 -6.98 3.53 7.70
C THR A 39 -5.67 4.24 8.06
N SER A 40 -5.24 5.18 7.22
CA SER A 40 -4.22 6.20 7.53
C SER A 40 -2.79 5.76 7.83
N PHE A 41 -2.47 4.47 7.64
CA PHE A 41 -1.10 3.98 7.70
C PHE A 41 -0.29 4.39 6.47
N TYR A 42 -0.82 4.14 5.28
CA TYR A 42 -0.13 4.35 4.01
C TYR A 42 -0.02 5.83 3.60
N GLU A 43 -0.96 6.65 4.06
CA GLU A 43 -0.95 8.11 3.83
C GLU A 43 0.34 8.76 4.38
N ARG A 44 0.90 8.22 5.46
CA ARG A 44 2.17 8.68 6.05
C ARG A 44 3.38 8.42 5.17
N TYR A 45 3.28 7.48 4.24
CA TYR A 45 4.34 7.07 3.33
C TYR A 45 4.13 7.60 1.91
N GLY A 46 3.24 8.60 1.73
CA GLY A 46 3.01 9.25 0.44
C GLY A 46 2.01 8.54 -0.48
N TRP A 47 1.31 7.52 0.01
CA TRP A 47 0.24 6.87 -0.74
C TRP A 47 -1.05 7.70 -0.69
N GLN A 48 -1.74 7.81 -1.82
CA GLN A 48 -2.98 8.56 -1.96
C GLN A 48 -4.18 7.61 -1.94
N PHE A 49 -5.17 7.91 -1.11
CA PHE A 49 -6.44 7.19 -1.13
C PHE A 49 -7.20 7.47 -2.43
N VAL A 50 -7.64 6.41 -3.11
CA VAL A 50 -8.38 6.50 -4.37
C VAL A 50 -9.87 6.31 -4.13
N CYS A 51 -10.27 5.14 -3.62
CA CYS A 51 -11.66 4.80 -3.38
C CYS A 51 -11.81 3.60 -2.43
N MET A 52 -13.06 3.32 -2.04
CA MET A 52 -13.43 2.01 -1.51
C MET A 52 -13.76 1.10 -2.69
N ALA A 53 -13.07 -0.02 -2.82
CA ALA A 53 -13.42 -1.11 -3.73
C ALA A 53 -14.31 -2.11 -2.99
N GLY A 54 -15.34 -2.63 -3.64
CA GLY A 54 -16.14 -3.72 -3.08
C GLY A 54 -15.52 -5.07 -3.41
N THR A 55 -15.26 -5.91 -2.42
CA THR A 55 -14.90 -7.32 -2.60
C THR A 55 -16.01 -8.22 -2.04
N GLU A 56 -15.93 -9.53 -2.31
CA GLU A 56 -16.84 -10.52 -1.71
C GLU A 56 -16.79 -10.53 -0.18
N GLU A 57 -15.69 -10.08 0.42
CA GLU A 57 -15.48 -10.00 1.87
C GLU A 57 -15.89 -8.65 2.49
N GLY A 58 -16.21 -7.64 1.66
CA GLY A 58 -16.63 -6.32 2.10
C GLY A 58 -15.85 -5.16 1.43
N PRO A 59 -16.11 -3.91 1.83
CA PRO A 59 -15.44 -2.76 1.23
C PRO A 59 -13.98 -2.66 1.70
N ILE A 60 -13.04 -2.68 0.77
CA ILE A 60 -11.59 -2.51 0.97
C ILE A 60 -11.13 -1.15 0.45
N ARG A 61 -10.11 -0.54 1.05
CA ARG A 61 -9.53 0.72 0.57
C ARG A 61 -8.51 0.47 -0.52
N LEU A 62 -8.61 1.23 -1.60
CA LEU A 62 -7.61 1.29 -2.66
C LEU A 62 -6.74 2.55 -2.46
N TYR A 63 -5.43 2.35 -2.46
CA TYR A 63 -4.41 3.40 -2.47
C TYR A 63 -3.58 3.33 -3.75
N MET A 64 -3.07 4.48 -4.16
CA MET A 64 -2.17 4.63 -5.30
C MET A 64 -0.92 5.40 -4.90
N HIS A 65 0.23 4.99 -5.43
CA HIS A 65 1.47 5.75 -5.36
C HIS A 65 1.99 5.97 -6.80
N PRO A 66 2.26 7.23 -7.19
CA PRO A 66 2.79 7.56 -8.51
C PRO A 66 4.23 7.09 -8.72
#